data_AF-A0A937XGL1-F1
#
_entry.id   AF-A0A937XGL1-F1
#
_cell.length_a   1.000
_cell.length_b   1.000
_cell.length_c   1.000
_cell.angle_alpha   90.00
_cell.angle_beta   90.00
_cell.angle_gamma   90.00
#
_symmetry.space_group_name_H-M   'P 1'
#
loop_
_entity.id
_entity.type
_entity.pdbx_description
1 polymer ?
#
loop_
_entity_poly.entity_id
_entity_poly.type
_entity_poly.pdbx_seq_one_letter_code
_entity_poly.pdbx_strand_id
1 'polypeptide(L)'
;MLGVEQTPAPVNWDSFPLDSQALPEWVKGKAWGSQLVPKLVPVEDYAVSQRAKDGHIGIDLAAADGAPVRATADGVVEQRGDDRQYGRFLLLKHGQGYESYHGHLKDWNVAKGDSVQAGQTIGWVGTTGKTTAPHLHFEIRKDGQRIDPTSVLKF
;
A
#
# COMPACT_ATOMS: atom_id res chain seq x y z
N MET A 1 -0.06 32.70 28.43
CA MET A 1 0.70 32.59 27.17
C MET A 1 0.42 31.21 26.62
N LEU A 2 -0.35 31.12 25.53
CA LEU A 2 -0.67 29.85 24.86
C LEU A 2 0.60 29.38 24.14
N GLY A 3 1.12 28.21 24.53
CA GLY A 3 2.31 27.63 23.94
C GLY A 3 2.06 27.35 22.46
N VAL A 4 2.85 27.95 21.59
CA VAL A 4 2.85 27.64 20.17
C VAL A 4 3.41 26.21 20.08
N GLU A 5 2.55 25.26 19.76
CA GLU A 5 2.95 23.88 19.51
C GLU A 5 3.85 23.92 18.25
N GLN A 6 5.16 23.94 18.46
CA GLN A 6 6.09 23.97 17.35
C GLN A 6 5.88 22.72 16.52
N THR A 7 5.63 22.90 15.22
CA THR A 7 5.58 21.78 14.29
C THR A 7 6.93 21.06 14.39
N PRO A 8 6.97 19.76 14.72
CA PRO A 8 8.24 19.06 14.82
C PRO A 8 8.98 19.14 13.49
N ALA A 9 10.31 19.14 13.55
CA ALA A 9 11.15 19.20 12.36
C ALA A 9 10.75 18.13 11.33
N PRO A 10 10.86 18.42 10.03
CA PRO A 10 10.57 17.43 8.99
C PRO A 10 11.38 16.17 9.25
N VAL A 11 10.69 15.04 9.39
CA VAL A 11 11.36 13.75 9.59
C VAL A 11 12.10 13.43 8.29
N ASN A 12 13.40 13.20 8.40
CA ASN A 12 14.17 12.59 7.31
C ASN A 12 13.77 11.12 7.22
N TRP A 13 12.79 10.84 6.37
CA TRP A 13 12.26 9.49 6.16
C TRP A 13 13.26 8.53 5.54
N ASP A 14 14.38 9.02 4.98
CA ASP A 14 15.41 8.18 4.36
C ASP A 14 16.40 7.59 5.38
N SER A 15 16.38 8.05 6.64
CA SER A 15 17.31 7.60 7.68
C SER A 15 16.72 6.64 8.71
N PHE A 16 15.40 6.41 8.69
CA PHE A 16 14.76 5.47 9.60
C PHE A 16 14.42 4.18 8.84
N PRO A 17 14.88 3.00 9.29
CA PRO A 17 14.20 1.77 8.90
C PRO A 17 12.74 1.95 9.34
N LEU A 18 11.82 1.97 8.37
CA LEU A 18 10.38 2.14 8.58
C LEU A 18 9.80 0.86 9.23
N ASP A 19 10.34 0.52 10.39
CA ASP A 19 9.74 -0.37 11.36
C ASP A 19 8.75 0.46 12.19
N SER A 20 7.54 -0.07 12.36
CA SER A 20 6.55 0.41 13.31
C SER A 20 7.13 0.76 14.69
N GLN A 21 8.18 0.07 15.14
CA GLN A 21 8.85 0.32 16.43
C GLN A 21 9.76 1.57 16.40
N ALA A 22 10.35 1.87 15.24
CA ALA A 22 11.33 2.95 15.06
C ALA A 22 10.70 4.30 14.67
N LEU A 23 9.38 4.35 14.42
CA LEU A 23 8.69 5.59 14.07
C LEU A 23 8.63 6.58 15.26
N PRO A 24 8.73 7.90 15.01
CA PRO A 24 8.48 8.90 16.05
C PRO A 24 7.09 8.74 16.67
N GLU A 25 6.96 8.94 17.99
CA GLU A 25 5.69 8.77 18.71
C GLU A 25 4.52 9.59 18.14
N TRP A 26 4.80 10.82 17.67
CA TRP A 26 3.79 11.68 17.06
C TRP A 26 3.29 11.16 15.70
N VAL A 27 4.09 10.35 15.00
CA VAL A 27 3.68 9.63 13.78
C VAL A 27 2.90 8.39 14.15
N LYS A 28 3.31 7.66 15.20
CA LYS A 28 2.64 6.41 15.62
C LYS A 28 1.15 6.61 15.87
N GLY A 29 0.76 7.73 16.48
CA GLY A 29 -0.66 8.06 16.72
C GLY A 29 -1.50 8.35 15.46
N LYS A 30 -0.86 8.69 14.32
CA LYS A 30 -1.55 9.00 13.04
C LYS A 30 -1.44 7.89 12.00
N ALA A 31 -0.30 7.20 11.97
CA ALA A 31 0.02 6.16 10.98
C ALA A 31 -0.58 4.80 11.30
N TRP A 32 -0.84 4.51 12.58
CA TRP A 32 -1.13 3.15 13.03
C TRP A 32 -2.53 2.88 13.53
N GLY A 33 -3.41 3.90 13.55
CA GLY A 33 -4.85 3.77 13.79
C GLY A 33 -5.26 2.58 14.67
N SER A 34 -6.18 1.74 14.19
CA SER A 34 -6.60 0.52 14.87
C SER A 34 -6.42 -0.75 14.03
N GLN A 35 -6.10 -0.61 12.74
CA GLN A 35 -6.01 -1.71 11.77
C GLN A 35 -4.58 -1.85 11.26
N LEU A 36 -3.71 -2.40 12.11
CA LEU A 36 -2.28 -2.56 11.86
C LEU A 36 -1.91 -3.59 10.78
N VAL A 37 -2.80 -4.53 10.51
CA VAL A 37 -2.56 -5.67 9.62
C VAL A 37 -3.53 -5.65 8.46
N PRO A 38 -3.11 -6.02 7.23
CA PRO A 38 -4.00 -6.08 6.08
C PRO A 38 -5.27 -6.89 6.39
N LYS A 39 -6.43 -6.33 6.07
CA LYS A 39 -7.72 -7.01 6.28
C LYS A 39 -8.76 -6.69 5.20
N LEU A 40 -8.62 -5.55 4.54
CA LEU A 40 -9.50 -5.15 3.45
C LEU A 40 -8.96 -5.62 2.11
N VAL A 41 -9.85 -6.00 1.21
CA VAL A 41 -9.50 -6.16 -0.19
C VAL A 41 -9.30 -4.76 -0.79
N PRO A 42 -8.21 -4.52 -1.55
CA PRO A 42 -7.83 -3.18 -1.98
C PRO A 42 -8.75 -2.57 -3.06
N VAL A 43 -9.62 -3.36 -3.70
CA VAL A 43 -10.51 -2.92 -4.78
C VAL A 43 -11.88 -3.58 -4.59
N GLU A 44 -12.95 -2.86 -4.93
CA GLU A 44 -14.33 -3.37 -4.93
C GLU A 44 -14.73 -3.82 -6.36
N ASP A 45 -15.82 -4.59 -6.50
CA ASP A 45 -16.34 -5.04 -7.80
C ASP A 45 -15.31 -5.72 -8.72
N TYR A 46 -14.44 -6.54 -8.14
CA TYR A 46 -13.35 -7.22 -8.84
C TYR A 46 -13.68 -8.68 -9.17
N ALA A 47 -12.92 -9.23 -10.11
CA ALA A 47 -12.73 -10.67 -10.27
C ALA A 47 -11.26 -11.04 -10.07
N VAL A 48 -10.99 -12.14 -9.37
CA VAL A 48 -9.61 -12.66 -9.25
C VAL A 48 -9.21 -13.26 -10.60
N SER A 49 -8.40 -12.55 -11.37
CA SER A 49 -7.95 -12.97 -12.70
C SER A 49 -6.72 -13.86 -12.66
N GLN A 50 -5.85 -13.68 -11.66
CA GLN A 50 -4.67 -14.51 -11.45
C GLN A 50 -4.35 -14.64 -9.96
N ARG A 51 -4.02 -15.85 -9.49
CA ARG A 51 -3.60 -16.11 -8.10
C ARG A 51 -2.08 -16.23 -7.99
N ALA A 52 -1.55 -16.20 -6.77
CA ALA A 52 -0.13 -16.39 -6.44
C ALA A 52 0.31 -17.85 -6.69
N LYS A 53 0.44 -18.23 -7.96
CA LYS A 53 0.85 -19.56 -8.42
C LYS A 53 1.52 -19.44 -9.79
N ASP A 54 2.20 -20.51 -10.22
CA ASP A 54 2.77 -20.61 -11.57
C ASP A 54 3.79 -19.50 -11.91
N GLY A 55 4.58 -19.07 -10.91
CA GLY A 55 5.58 -18.00 -11.05
C GLY A 55 5.03 -16.58 -10.89
N HIS A 56 3.72 -16.43 -10.64
CA HIS A 56 3.10 -15.15 -10.27
C HIS A 56 3.22 -14.89 -8.76
N ILE A 57 3.85 -13.77 -8.42
CA ILE A 57 4.30 -13.44 -7.06
C ILE A 57 3.28 -12.61 -6.25
N GLY A 58 2.08 -12.43 -6.79
CA GLY A 58 0.98 -11.69 -6.18
C GLY A 58 -0.39 -12.21 -6.63
N ILE A 59 -1.42 -11.40 -6.47
CA ILE A 59 -2.78 -11.64 -6.97
C ILE A 59 -3.16 -10.51 -7.91
N ASP A 60 -3.77 -10.86 -9.05
CA ASP A 60 -4.31 -9.88 -9.98
C ASP A 60 -5.82 -9.81 -9.82
N LEU A 61 -6.31 -8.58 -9.64
CA LEU A 61 -7.71 -8.25 -9.45
C LEU A 61 -8.18 -7.46 -10.65
N ALA A 62 -8.90 -8.12 -11.57
CA ALA A 62 -9.52 -7.46 -12.70
C ALA A 62 -10.65 -6.55 -12.19
N ALA A 63 -10.57 -5.26 -12.53
CA ALA A 63 -11.51 -4.24 -12.11
C ALA A 63 -11.54 -3.12 -13.18
N ALA A 64 -12.56 -2.27 -13.14
CA ALA A 64 -12.70 -1.19 -14.12
C ALA A 64 -11.51 -0.21 -14.10
N ASP A 65 -11.10 0.30 -15.27
CA ASP A 65 -10.12 1.39 -15.35
C ASP A 65 -10.62 2.59 -14.55
N GLY A 66 -9.77 3.12 -13.67
CA GLY A 66 -10.15 4.21 -12.77
C GLY A 66 -10.89 3.76 -11.50
N ALA A 67 -11.11 2.46 -11.27
CA ALA A 67 -11.69 1.99 -10.00
C ALA A 67 -10.79 2.41 -8.81
N PRO A 68 -11.35 2.87 -7.68
CA PRO A 68 -10.55 3.25 -6.52
C PRO A 68 -9.74 2.08 -5.96
N VAL A 69 -8.46 2.32 -5.70
CA VAL A 69 -7.60 1.40 -4.94
C VAL A 69 -7.48 1.94 -3.52
N ARG A 70 -7.73 1.09 -2.52
CA ARG A 70 -7.79 1.41 -1.10
C ARG A 70 -6.66 0.75 -0.32
N ALA A 71 -6.18 1.43 0.73
CA ALA A 71 -5.24 0.83 1.67
C ALA A 71 -5.87 -0.35 2.42
N THR A 72 -5.17 -1.48 2.47
CA THR A 72 -5.68 -2.72 3.09
C THR A 72 -5.58 -2.74 4.62
N ALA A 73 -4.75 -1.84 5.17
CA ALA A 73 -4.51 -1.56 6.58
C ALA A 73 -4.04 -0.11 6.74
N ASP A 74 -3.98 0.35 7.99
CA ASP A 74 -3.29 1.59 8.34
C ASP A 74 -1.80 1.48 8.01
N GLY A 75 -1.17 2.57 7.61
CA GLY A 75 0.24 2.53 7.25
C GLY A 75 0.86 3.84 6.79
N VAL A 76 2.06 3.72 6.23
CA VAL A 76 2.82 4.82 5.63
C VAL A 76 3.23 4.45 4.22
N VAL A 77 3.19 5.42 3.32
CA VAL A 77 3.73 5.26 1.96
C VAL A 77 5.26 5.20 2.03
N GLU A 78 5.81 4.00 1.90
CA GLU A 78 7.26 3.77 1.80
C GLU A 78 7.80 4.33 0.49
N GLN A 79 7.12 4.00 -0.60
CA GLN A 79 7.59 4.28 -1.95
C GLN A 79 6.43 4.37 -2.93
N ARG A 80 6.58 5.25 -3.91
CA ARG A 80 5.85 5.22 -5.18
C ARG A 80 6.83 5.42 -6.32
N GLY A 81 6.55 4.86 -7.48
CA GLY A 81 7.43 4.96 -8.64
C GLY A 81 6.80 4.39 -9.90
N ASP A 82 7.50 4.53 -11.02
CA ASP A 82 7.08 4.00 -12.31
C ASP A 82 8.20 3.13 -12.87
N ASP A 83 7.87 1.90 -13.28
CA ASP A 83 8.80 1.04 -13.99
C ASP A 83 8.12 0.23 -15.11
N ARG A 84 8.93 -0.42 -15.94
CA ARG A 84 8.44 -1.18 -17.11
C ARG A 84 7.57 -2.39 -16.74
N GLN A 85 7.82 -3.02 -15.60
CA GLN A 85 7.13 -4.24 -15.18
C GLN A 85 5.85 -3.90 -14.43
N TYR A 86 5.95 -3.18 -13.32
CA TYR A 86 4.82 -2.84 -12.45
C TYR A 86 4.06 -1.60 -12.92
N GLY A 87 4.62 -0.81 -13.84
CA GLY A 87 4.03 0.48 -14.17
C GLY A 87 4.11 1.42 -12.97
N ARG A 88 3.09 2.26 -12.82
CA ARG A 88 2.92 3.06 -11.60
C ARG A 88 2.60 2.13 -10.45
N PHE A 89 3.39 2.22 -9.40
CA PHE A 89 3.23 1.39 -8.22
C PHE A 89 3.24 2.18 -6.92
N LEU A 90 2.70 1.56 -5.88
CA LEU A 90 2.71 2.07 -4.50
C LEU A 90 3.04 0.94 -3.51
N LEU A 91 4.04 1.16 -2.67
CA LEU A 91 4.39 0.30 -1.55
C LEU A 91 3.99 0.99 -0.24
N LEU A 92 3.12 0.34 0.52
CA LEU A 92 2.75 0.74 1.87
C LEU A 92 3.43 -0.17 2.88
N LYS A 93 4.00 0.43 3.93
CA LYS A 93 4.36 -0.30 5.13
C LYS A 93 3.25 -0.26 6.15
N HIS A 94 3.00 -1.42 6.72
CA HIS A 94 1.97 -1.68 7.71
C HIS A 94 2.60 -2.07 9.05
N GLY A 95 1.77 -2.20 10.08
CA GLY A 95 2.21 -2.61 11.40
C GLY A 95 2.67 -4.06 11.39
N GLN A 96 3.43 -4.44 12.42
CA GLN A 96 3.87 -5.83 12.61
C GLN A 96 4.68 -6.38 11.42
N GLY A 97 5.43 -5.56 10.69
CA GLY A 97 6.27 -6.02 9.58
C GLY A 97 5.51 -6.42 8.31
N TYR A 98 4.23 -6.06 8.18
CA TYR A 98 3.49 -6.24 6.94
C TYR A 98 3.79 -5.12 5.95
N GLU A 99 3.75 -5.44 4.67
CA GLU A 99 3.81 -4.47 3.57
C GLU A 99 2.79 -4.86 2.50
N SER A 100 2.23 -3.88 1.80
CA SER A 100 1.39 -4.13 0.63
C SER A 100 1.86 -3.36 -0.59
N TYR A 101 1.88 -4.04 -1.73
CA TYR A 101 2.35 -3.50 -2.99
C TYR A 101 1.20 -3.45 -4.00
N HIS A 102 1.06 -2.33 -4.69
CA HIS A 102 -0.02 -2.04 -5.63
C HIS A 102 0.60 -1.65 -6.97
N GLY A 103 0.43 -2.45 -8.00
CA GLY A 103 0.97 -2.23 -9.35
C GLY A 103 -0.10 -1.89 -10.38
N HIS A 104 0.34 -1.52 -11.58
CA HIS A 104 -0.47 -1.17 -12.75
C HIS A 104 -1.41 0.01 -12.52
N LEU A 105 -1.10 0.89 -11.57
CA LEU A 105 -1.96 2.01 -11.21
C LEU A 105 -2.09 3.00 -12.38
N LYS A 106 -3.25 3.66 -12.46
CA LYS A 106 -3.47 4.78 -13.37
C LYS A 106 -2.82 6.04 -12.81
N ASP A 107 -3.00 6.31 -11.53
CA ASP A 107 -2.38 7.43 -10.83
C ASP A 107 -2.42 7.21 -9.31
N TRP A 108 -1.76 8.08 -8.54
CA TRP A 108 -1.72 8.07 -7.07
C TRP A 108 -2.53 9.22 -6.47
N ASN A 109 -3.03 8.99 -5.26
CA ASN A 109 -3.66 10.01 -4.43
C ASN A 109 -2.82 10.35 -3.18
N VAL A 110 -1.60 9.81 -3.09
CA VAL A 110 -0.70 9.92 -1.93
C VAL A 110 0.76 10.06 -2.37
N ALA A 111 1.60 10.62 -1.50
CA ALA A 111 3.04 10.79 -1.69
C ALA A 111 3.85 9.96 -0.67
N LYS A 112 5.14 9.76 -0.95
CA LYS A 112 6.07 9.10 -0.01
C LYS A 112 6.06 9.83 1.34
N GLY A 113 5.96 9.08 2.43
CA GLY A 113 5.88 9.59 3.79
C GLY A 113 4.46 9.89 4.29
N ASP A 114 3.45 9.89 3.41
CA ASP A 114 2.07 10.08 3.84
C ASP A 114 1.60 8.90 4.69
N SER A 115 0.89 9.22 5.77
CA SER A 115 0.13 8.23 6.53
C SER A 115 -1.21 7.97 5.86
N VAL A 116 -1.64 6.71 5.84
CA VAL A 116 -2.91 6.27 5.28
C VAL A 116 -3.69 5.45 6.29
N GLN A 117 -5.02 5.57 6.26
CA GLN A 117 -5.92 4.74 7.04
C GLN A 117 -6.47 3.59 6.20
N ALA A 118 -6.79 2.47 6.82
CA ALA A 118 -7.47 1.36 6.17
C ALA A 118 -8.75 1.85 5.45
N GLY A 119 -8.90 1.50 4.18
CA GLY A 119 -10.02 1.91 3.34
C GLY A 119 -9.85 3.27 2.64
N GLN A 120 -8.84 4.06 3.01
CA GLN A 120 -8.51 5.31 2.31
C GLN A 120 -8.10 5.03 0.86
N THR A 121 -8.63 5.82 -0.08
CA THR A 121 -8.23 5.77 -1.48
C THR A 121 -6.81 6.29 -1.66
N ILE A 122 -5.94 5.43 -2.18
CA ILE A 122 -4.49 5.66 -2.37
C ILE A 122 -4.10 5.81 -3.85
N GLY A 123 -5.00 5.47 -4.76
CA GLY A 123 -4.81 5.59 -6.19
C GLY A 123 -5.97 4.96 -6.95
N TRP A 124 -5.75 4.65 -8.22
CA TRP A 124 -6.78 4.07 -9.09
C TRP A 124 -6.22 2.97 -9.98
N VAL A 125 -7.05 1.96 -10.25
CA VAL A 125 -6.75 0.87 -11.19
C VAL A 125 -6.45 1.46 -12.57
N GLY A 126 -5.45 0.89 -13.24
CA GLY A 126 -5.04 1.35 -14.56
C GLY A 126 -4.48 0.23 -15.43
N THR A 127 -3.69 0.64 -16.42
CA THR A 127 -3.08 -0.21 -17.43
C THR A 127 -1.61 0.16 -17.69
N THR A 128 -0.90 0.65 -16.66
CA THR A 128 0.51 1.02 -16.80
C THR A 128 1.44 -0.19 -16.61
N GLY A 129 2.65 -0.13 -17.20
CA GLY A 129 3.63 -1.21 -17.11
C GLY A 129 3.28 -2.40 -18.01
N LYS A 130 3.62 -3.62 -17.56
CA LYS A 130 3.40 -4.84 -18.31
C LYS A 130 2.02 -5.43 -18.01
N THR A 131 1.02 -4.95 -18.74
CA THR A 131 -0.38 -5.37 -18.58
C THR A 131 -1.10 -5.45 -19.93
N THR A 132 -2.11 -6.30 -20.03
CA THR A 132 -2.93 -6.51 -21.24
C THR A 132 -4.35 -5.95 -21.12
N ALA A 133 -4.83 -5.68 -19.89
CA ALA A 133 -6.16 -5.16 -19.60
C ALA A 133 -6.19 -4.52 -18.19
N PRO A 134 -7.17 -3.65 -17.86
CA PRO A 134 -7.26 -3.02 -16.55
C PRO A 134 -7.34 -4.04 -15.40
N HIS A 135 -6.39 -3.97 -14.48
CA HIS A 135 -6.37 -4.76 -13.24
C HIS A 135 -5.42 -4.14 -12.22
N LEU A 136 -5.60 -4.51 -10.94
CA LEU A 136 -4.61 -4.24 -9.89
C LEU A 136 -3.74 -5.49 -9.71
N HIS A 137 -2.43 -5.33 -9.85
CA HIS A 137 -1.47 -6.30 -9.32
C HIS A 137 -1.22 -6.01 -7.84
N PHE A 138 -1.43 -7.01 -6.98
CA PHE A 138 -1.35 -6.84 -5.53
C PHE A 138 -0.44 -7.88 -4.87
N GLU A 139 0.51 -7.43 -4.04
CA GLU A 139 1.35 -8.30 -3.22
C GLU A 139 1.17 -7.98 -1.73
N ILE A 140 1.31 -9.00 -0.88
CA ILE A 140 1.56 -8.82 0.56
C ILE A 140 2.95 -9.35 0.87
N ARG A 141 3.68 -8.63 1.72
CA ARG A 141 4.93 -9.08 2.32
C ARG A 141 4.82 -9.09 3.83
N LYS A 142 5.55 -10.01 4.44
CA LYS A 142 5.74 -10.13 5.88
C LYS A 142 7.23 -10.25 6.16
N ASP A 143 7.76 -9.32 6.93
CA ASP A 143 9.18 -9.28 7.31
C ASP A 143 10.11 -9.35 6.07
N GLY A 144 9.74 -8.61 5.02
CA GLY A 144 10.44 -8.53 3.74
C GLY A 144 10.22 -9.72 2.79
N GLN A 145 9.49 -10.76 3.21
CA GLN A 145 9.19 -11.93 2.39
C GLN A 145 7.79 -11.85 1.80
N ARG A 146 7.64 -12.13 0.51
CA ARG A 146 6.33 -12.23 -0.15
C ARG A 146 5.56 -13.44 0.40
N ILE A 147 4.27 -13.23 0.68
CA ILE A 147 3.35 -14.28 1.10
C ILE A 147 2.13 -14.30 0.18
N ASP A 148 1.41 -15.42 0.14
CA ASP A 148 0.13 -15.49 -0.58
C ASP A 148 -0.86 -14.48 0.02
N PRO A 149 -1.36 -13.48 -0.73
CA PRO A 149 -2.32 -12.51 -0.21
C PRO A 149 -3.59 -13.15 0.37
N THR A 150 -3.98 -14.34 -0.11
CA THR A 150 -5.16 -15.08 0.38
C THR A 150 -4.97 -15.67 1.78
N SER A 151 -3.73 -15.73 2.28
CA SER A 151 -3.45 -16.13 3.67
C SER A 151 -3.85 -15.05 4.70
N VAL A 152 -4.03 -13.80 4.25
CA VAL A 152 -4.33 -12.65 5.11
C VAL A 152 -5.67 -12.02 4.75
N LEU A 153 -5.99 -11.95 3.46
CA LEU A 153 -7.23 -11.36 2.92
C LEU A 153 -8.16 -12.42 2.36
N LYS A 154 -9.47 -12.17 2.48
CA LYS A 154 -10.51 -13.00 1.87
C LYS A 154 -11.00 -12.30 0.61
N PHE A 155 -10.67 -12.88 -0.54
CA PHE A 155 -11.08 -12.41 -1.87
C PHE A 155 -12.29 -13.17 -2.41
#